data_AF-A0A2A9E8C3-F1
#
_entry.id   AF-A0A2A9E8C3-F1
#
_cell.length_a   1.000
_cell.length_b   1.000
_cell.length_c   1.000
_cell.angle_alpha   90.00
_cell.angle_beta   90.00
_cell.angle_gamma   90.00
#
_symmetry.space_group_name_H-M   'P 1'
#
loop_
_entity.id
_entity.type
_entity.pdbx_description
1 polymer ?
#
loop_
_entity_poly.entity_id
_entity_poly.type
_entity_poly.pdbx_seq_one_letter_code
_entity_poly.pdbx_strand_id
1 'polypeptide(L)'
;MNRKSLVAASGATLLLATLLTGCGSSGGDVEAFCDDAGAIVDGSFLDDVDANSTDDPAAVYDTALERVDKVDPPSDIEEDWTMTTEAMHTYLEGMADLDPESDTYSDDMDTLMGTVDQESLQTASDNIETYLSENCEA
;
A
#
# COMPACT_ATOMS: atom_id res chain seq x y z
N MET A 1 -39.02 -41.02 -23.63
CA MET A 1 -38.86 -41.14 -22.17
C MET A 1 -37.60 -40.38 -21.77
N ASN A 2 -37.79 -39.16 -21.28
CA ASN A 2 -36.74 -38.25 -20.84
C ASN A 2 -36.39 -38.54 -19.38
N ARG A 3 -35.11 -38.65 -19.03
CA ARG A 3 -34.65 -38.56 -17.64
C ARG A 3 -33.90 -37.24 -17.47
N LYS A 4 -34.65 -36.18 -17.15
CA LYS A 4 -34.11 -34.97 -16.56
C LYS A 4 -33.88 -35.26 -15.08
N SER A 5 -32.62 -35.43 -14.68
CA SER A 5 -32.27 -35.46 -13.26
C SER A 5 -32.20 -34.02 -12.76
N LEU A 6 -33.27 -33.59 -12.09
CA LEU A 6 -33.31 -32.43 -11.22
C LEU A 6 -32.64 -32.84 -9.90
N VAL A 7 -31.45 -32.32 -9.62
CA VAL A 7 -30.90 -32.32 -8.25
C VAL A 7 -31.30 -30.99 -7.64
N ALA A 8 -32.28 -31.06 -6.74
CA ALA A 8 -32.75 -29.94 -5.95
C ALA A 8 -31.96 -29.88 -4.64
N ALA A 9 -31.56 -28.66 -4.30
CA ALA A 9 -31.44 -28.07 -2.96
C ALA A 9 -30.73 -28.86 -1.85
N SER A 10 -29.60 -28.31 -1.39
CA SER A 10 -29.31 -28.19 0.03
C SER A 10 -28.57 -26.87 0.23
N GLY A 11 -29.32 -25.84 0.63
CA GLY A 11 -28.73 -24.69 1.29
C GLY A 11 -28.17 -25.14 2.63
N ALA A 12 -26.92 -24.77 2.89
CA ALA A 12 -26.31 -24.91 4.20
C ALA A 12 -25.33 -23.75 4.39
N THR A 13 -25.86 -22.72 5.04
CA THR A 13 -25.19 -21.94 6.10
C THR A 13 -24.00 -21.06 5.70
N LEU A 14 -24.31 -19.79 5.49
CA LEU A 14 -23.51 -18.64 5.91
C LEU A 14 -22.91 -18.90 7.30
N LEU A 15 -21.63 -19.23 7.37
CA LEU A 15 -20.83 -19.26 8.59
C LEU A 15 -19.41 -18.86 8.21
N LEU A 16 -19.12 -17.56 8.25
CA LEU A 16 -17.79 -16.96 8.52
C LEU A 16 -17.91 -15.43 8.73
N ALA A 17 -19.02 -14.98 9.33
CA ALA A 17 -19.08 -13.69 10.01
C ALA A 17 -19.00 -14.01 11.50
N THR A 18 -17.87 -13.68 12.17
CA THR A 18 -17.69 -13.46 13.64
C THR A 18 -16.26 -13.75 14.13
N LEU A 19 -15.23 -13.18 13.50
CA LEU A 19 -13.96 -12.90 14.18
C LEU A 19 -13.46 -11.59 13.59
N LEU A 20 -13.37 -10.54 14.39
CA LEU A 20 -12.62 -9.27 14.20
C LEU A 20 -13.23 -8.11 15.02
N THR A 21 -14.22 -8.38 15.90
CA THR A 21 -14.48 -7.47 17.02
C THR A 21 -13.47 -7.72 18.15
N GLY A 22 -12.26 -7.23 17.92
CA GLY A 22 -11.28 -6.84 18.93
C GLY A 22 -10.49 -7.94 19.65
N CYS A 23 -9.24 -7.58 19.93
CA CYS A 23 -8.40 -8.01 21.06
C CYS A 23 -7.29 -9.02 20.76
N GLY A 24 -6.10 -8.46 20.51
CA GLY A 24 -4.85 -8.99 21.07
C GLY A 24 -4.05 -9.90 20.17
N SER A 25 -3.26 -9.31 19.27
CA SER A 25 -2.03 -9.92 18.79
C SER A 25 -0.97 -8.82 18.65
N SER A 26 0.28 -9.17 18.85
CA SER A 26 1.43 -8.29 19.03
C SER A 26 1.91 -7.63 17.73
N GLY A 27 1.01 -7.02 16.96
CA GLY A 27 1.27 -6.20 15.76
C GLY A 27 0.42 -4.92 15.82
N GLY A 28 0.75 -3.91 15.00
CA GLY A 28 0.21 -2.55 15.08
C GLY A 28 -1.32 -2.45 15.21
N ASP A 29 -1.77 -1.34 15.80
CA ASP A 29 -3.19 -1.08 16.04
C ASP A 29 -3.94 -0.93 14.71
N VAL A 30 -4.85 -1.86 14.41
CA VAL A 30 -5.56 -1.93 13.11
C VAL A 30 -6.36 -0.65 12.84
N GLU A 31 -7.00 -0.06 13.85
CA GLU A 31 -7.74 1.20 13.68
C GLU A 31 -6.78 2.34 13.29
N ALA A 32 -5.65 2.48 14.00
CA ALA A 32 -4.64 3.48 13.66
C ALA A 32 -4.02 3.24 12.26
N PHE A 33 -3.74 1.99 11.91
CA PHE A 33 -3.28 1.64 10.57
C PHE A 33 -4.29 2.02 9.49
N CYS A 34 -5.57 1.73 9.70
CA CYS A 34 -6.62 2.06 8.74
C CYS A 34 -6.76 3.57 8.49
N ASP A 35 -6.64 4.39 9.54
CA ASP A 35 -6.67 5.86 9.43
C ASP A 35 -5.49 6.40 8.59
N ASP A 36 -4.29 5.87 8.82
CA ASP A 36 -3.07 6.40 8.18
C ASP A 36 -2.76 5.77 6.81
N ALA A 37 -3.02 4.47 6.63
CA ALA A 37 -2.64 3.71 5.44
C ALA A 37 -3.51 4.04 4.22
N GLY A 38 -4.78 4.39 4.41
CA GLY A 38 -5.68 4.72 3.29
C GLY A 38 -5.19 5.91 2.47
N ALA A 39 -4.68 6.95 3.13
CA ALA A 39 -4.13 8.13 2.45
C ALA A 39 -2.82 7.83 1.72
N ILE A 40 -2.01 6.91 2.26
CA ILE A 40 -0.73 6.50 1.68
C ILE A 40 -0.96 5.65 0.42
N VAL A 41 -1.85 4.66 0.48
CA VAL A 41 -2.13 3.73 -0.62
C VAL A 41 -2.83 4.43 -1.79
N ASP A 42 -3.80 5.32 -1.53
CA ASP A 42 -4.47 6.08 -2.59
C ASP A 42 -3.59 7.20 -3.16
N GLY A 43 -2.41 7.45 -2.56
CA GLY A 43 -1.49 8.51 -2.99
C GLY A 43 -1.93 9.92 -2.61
N SER A 44 -3.11 10.07 -1.99
CA SER A 44 -3.64 11.36 -1.53
C SER A 44 -2.82 12.00 -0.41
N PHE A 45 -1.93 11.26 0.25
CA PHE A 45 -0.95 11.84 1.18
C PHE A 45 0.02 12.83 0.50
N LEU A 46 0.17 12.73 -0.83
CA LEU A 46 0.93 13.65 -1.67
C LEU A 46 0.06 14.78 -2.28
N ASP A 47 -1.27 14.73 -2.17
CA ASP A 47 -2.16 15.78 -2.72
C ASP A 47 -2.02 17.12 -1.96
N ASP A 48 -1.76 17.05 -0.65
CA ASP A 48 -1.40 18.22 0.16
C ASP A 48 0.01 18.76 -0.14
N VAL A 49 0.78 18.02 -0.92
CA VAL A 49 2.16 18.31 -1.22
C VAL A 49 2.24 18.94 -2.61
N ASP A 50 2.48 20.26 -2.65
CA ASP A 50 2.64 20.97 -3.91
C ASP A 50 3.97 20.56 -4.59
N ALA A 51 3.89 19.58 -5.48
CA ALA A 51 5.00 19.11 -6.31
C ALA A 51 5.57 20.20 -7.26
N ASN A 52 4.88 21.35 -7.38
CA ASN A 52 5.37 22.54 -8.09
C ASN A 52 5.87 23.63 -7.13
N SER A 53 5.90 23.39 -5.82
CA SER A 53 6.51 24.32 -4.89
C SER A 53 8.01 24.40 -5.19
N THR A 54 8.44 25.59 -5.59
CA THR A 54 9.78 25.86 -6.12
C THR A 54 10.87 25.88 -5.05
N ASP A 55 10.52 25.65 -3.79
CA ASP A 55 11.41 25.95 -2.68
C ASP A 55 12.15 24.71 -2.13
N ASP A 56 11.57 23.50 -2.14
CA ASP A 56 12.30 22.28 -1.72
C ASP A 56 11.53 20.95 -1.98
N PRO A 57 11.67 20.30 -3.15
CA PRO A 57 11.05 18.99 -3.39
C PRO A 57 11.57 17.90 -2.44
N ALA A 58 12.81 18.00 -1.93
CA ALA A 58 13.35 17.03 -0.98
C ALA A 58 12.64 17.12 0.39
N ALA A 59 12.36 18.32 0.90
CA ALA A 59 11.61 18.48 2.15
C ALA A 59 10.17 17.92 2.07
N VAL A 60 9.60 17.99 0.88
CA VAL A 60 8.31 17.40 0.51
C VAL A 60 8.35 15.87 0.63
N TYR A 61 9.39 15.25 0.07
CA TYR A 61 9.59 13.81 0.11
C TYR A 61 9.92 13.32 1.52
N ASP A 62 10.78 14.02 2.26
CA ASP A 62 11.09 13.70 3.67
C ASP A 62 9.82 13.69 4.54
N THR A 63 8.93 14.67 4.35
CA THR A 63 7.66 14.73 5.09
C THR A 63 6.75 13.55 4.76
N ALA A 64 6.74 13.13 3.49
CA ALA A 64 6.01 11.96 3.02
C ALA A 64 6.54 10.67 3.65
N LEU A 65 7.86 10.45 3.60
CA LEU A 65 8.53 9.29 4.19
C LEU A 65 8.35 9.26 5.71
N GLU A 66 8.44 10.39 6.38
CA GLU A 66 8.18 10.50 7.83
C GLU A 66 6.75 10.12 8.23
N ARG A 67 5.75 10.31 7.34
CA ARG A 67 4.37 9.88 7.62
C ARG A 67 4.26 8.37 7.48
N VAL A 68 4.85 7.83 6.42
CA VAL A 68 4.90 6.40 6.13
C VAL A 68 5.60 5.62 7.25
N ASP A 69 6.75 6.10 7.72
CA ASP A 69 7.54 5.46 8.78
C ASP A 69 6.87 5.47 10.16
N LYS A 70 5.88 6.33 10.36
CA LYS A 70 5.11 6.41 11.61
C LYS A 70 3.96 5.40 11.64
N VAL A 71 3.61 4.81 10.51
CA VAL A 71 2.56 3.79 10.43
C VAL A 71 3.11 2.48 10.97
N ASP A 72 2.44 1.94 11.99
CA ASP A 72 2.72 0.63 12.57
C ASP A 72 1.74 -0.39 11.96
N PRO A 73 2.16 -1.19 10.96
CA PRO A 73 1.26 -2.11 10.30
C PRO A 73 0.88 -3.30 11.21
N PRO A 74 -0.33 -3.85 11.06
CA PRO A 74 -0.68 -5.13 11.65
C PRO A 74 0.27 -6.23 11.18
N SER A 75 0.58 -7.19 12.05
CA SER A 75 1.54 -8.27 11.75
C SER A 75 1.19 -9.10 10.51
N ASP A 76 -0.09 -9.13 10.14
CA ASP A 76 -0.60 -9.88 8.99
C ASP A 76 -0.23 -9.22 7.66
N ILE A 77 0.11 -7.91 7.66
CA ILE A 77 0.47 -7.12 6.48
C ILE A 77 1.82 -6.39 6.62
N GLU A 78 2.55 -6.61 7.71
CA GLU A 78 3.82 -5.93 8.02
C GLU A 78 4.89 -6.10 6.92
N GLU A 79 5.02 -7.31 6.37
CA GLU A 79 6.00 -7.60 5.30
C GLU A 79 5.63 -6.87 4.00
N ASP A 80 4.37 -6.94 3.59
CA ASP A 80 3.87 -6.27 2.39
C ASP A 80 3.96 -4.73 2.56
N TRP A 81 3.60 -4.21 3.73
CA TRP A 81 3.76 -2.79 4.06
C TRP A 81 5.23 -2.35 4.00
N THR A 82 6.14 -3.12 4.61
CA THR A 82 7.57 -2.82 4.57
C THR A 82 8.09 -2.80 3.13
N MET A 83 7.71 -3.78 2.30
CA MET A 83 8.14 -3.81 0.90
C MET A 83 7.66 -2.58 0.11
N THR A 84 6.39 -2.21 0.26
CA THR A 84 5.80 -1.05 -0.42
C THR A 84 6.47 0.26 0.03
N THR A 85 6.73 0.39 1.32
CA THR A 85 7.34 1.60 1.90
C THR A 85 8.83 1.70 1.58
N GLU A 86 9.59 0.61 1.60
CA GLU A 86 10.99 0.58 1.15
C GLU A 86 11.12 0.93 -0.35
N ALA A 87 10.19 0.47 -1.18
CA ALA A 87 10.15 0.85 -2.59
C ALA A 87 9.86 2.36 -2.77
N MET A 88 8.96 2.91 -1.94
CA MET A 88 8.67 4.34 -1.92
C MET A 88 9.88 5.18 -1.47
N HIS A 89 10.58 4.75 -0.40
CA HIS A 89 11.86 5.34 0.04
C HIS A 89 12.86 5.35 -1.10
N THR A 90 13.11 4.19 -1.72
CA THR A 90 14.04 4.06 -2.84
C THR A 90 13.70 5.02 -3.98
N TYR A 91 12.42 5.12 -4.34
CA TYR A 91 11.97 6.01 -5.41
C TYR A 91 12.13 7.48 -5.05
N LEU A 92 11.69 7.90 -3.86
CA LEU A 92 11.70 9.30 -3.45
C LEU A 92 13.13 9.82 -3.17
N GLU A 93 13.97 9.04 -2.49
CA GLU A 93 15.39 9.36 -2.30
C GLU A 93 16.12 9.40 -3.64
N GLY A 94 15.86 8.40 -4.51
CA GLY A 94 16.44 8.36 -5.83
C GLY A 94 16.08 9.59 -6.66
N MET A 95 14.81 10.00 -6.64
CA MET A 95 14.32 11.21 -7.32
C MET A 95 14.98 12.49 -6.80
N ALA A 96 15.22 12.60 -5.49
CA ALA A 96 15.89 13.76 -4.90
C ALA A 96 17.36 13.90 -5.35
N ASP A 97 18.01 12.79 -5.69
CA ASP A 97 19.38 12.76 -6.20
C ASP A 97 19.49 13.03 -7.71
N LEU A 98 18.38 13.04 -8.45
CA LEU A 98 18.37 13.28 -9.90
C LEU A 98 18.39 14.77 -10.23
N ASP A 99 19.21 15.14 -11.21
CA ASP A 99 19.21 16.48 -11.81
C ASP A 99 18.29 16.51 -13.04
N PRO A 100 17.13 17.19 -12.99
CA PRO A 100 16.19 17.27 -14.11
C PRO A 100 16.71 18.05 -15.32
N GLU A 101 17.81 18.81 -15.16
CA GLU A 101 18.47 19.52 -16.26
C GLU A 101 19.61 18.70 -16.90
N SER A 102 19.94 17.52 -16.34
CA SER A 102 21.00 16.65 -16.87
C SER A 102 20.60 15.98 -18.18
N ASP A 103 21.58 15.86 -19.10
CA ASP A 103 21.44 15.08 -20.33
C ASP A 103 21.19 13.58 -20.05
N THR A 104 21.51 13.09 -18.85
CA THR A 104 21.32 11.68 -18.41
C THR A 104 20.02 11.43 -17.65
N TYR A 105 19.22 12.47 -17.37
CA TYR A 105 18.06 12.38 -16.48
C TYR A 105 17.12 11.22 -16.83
N SER A 106 16.83 11.01 -18.12
CA SER A 106 15.95 9.92 -18.57
C SER A 106 16.55 8.53 -18.31
N ASP A 107 17.85 8.34 -18.53
CA ASP A 107 18.53 7.05 -18.31
C ASP A 107 18.67 6.75 -16.81
N ASP A 108 18.92 7.79 -16.00
CA ASP A 108 18.98 7.69 -14.55
C ASP A 108 17.59 7.38 -13.97
N MET A 109 16.53 7.94 -14.56
CA MET A 109 15.14 7.60 -14.23
C MET A 109 14.78 6.15 -14.55
N ASP A 110 15.13 5.67 -15.75
CA ASP A 110 14.90 4.28 -16.13
C ASP A 110 15.67 3.31 -15.21
N THR A 111 16.89 3.69 -14.81
CA THR A 111 17.69 2.92 -13.86
C THR A 111 17.01 2.87 -12.49
N LEU A 112 16.53 4.01 -11.99
CA LEU A 112 15.82 4.09 -10.72
C LEU A 112 14.56 3.20 -10.73
N MET A 113 13.72 3.30 -11.75
CA MET A 113 12.52 2.45 -11.87
C MET A 113 12.87 0.96 -11.99
N GLY A 114 14.04 0.64 -12.55
CA GLY A 114 14.54 -0.74 -12.67
C GLY A 114 15.10 -1.34 -11.37
N THR A 115 15.30 -0.55 -10.31
CA THR A 115 15.77 -1.07 -9.01
C THR A 115 14.68 -1.75 -8.18
N VAL A 116 13.42 -1.45 -8.48
CA VAL A 116 12.26 -1.98 -7.75
C VAL A 116 11.74 -3.23 -8.44
N ASP A 117 11.55 -4.32 -7.67
CA ASP A 117 10.87 -5.52 -8.17
C ASP A 117 9.37 -5.24 -8.31
N GLN A 118 8.95 -4.89 -9.52
CA GLN A 118 7.57 -4.50 -9.80
C GLN A 118 6.54 -5.62 -9.59
N GLU A 119 6.93 -6.90 -9.73
CA GLU A 119 5.99 -8.02 -9.51
C GLU A 119 5.72 -8.19 -8.02
N SER A 120 6.80 -8.16 -7.22
CA SER A 120 6.71 -8.24 -5.77
C SER A 120 5.98 -7.02 -5.19
N LEU A 121 6.30 -5.81 -5.66
CA LEU A 121 5.63 -4.57 -5.24
C LEU A 121 4.14 -4.59 -5.59
N GLN A 122 3.76 -5.02 -6.80
CA GLN A 122 2.36 -5.12 -7.18
C GLN A 122 1.60 -6.11 -6.29
N THR A 123 2.21 -7.25 -5.98
CA THR A 123 1.61 -8.25 -5.09
C THR A 123 1.44 -7.69 -3.67
N ALA A 124 2.44 -7.00 -3.14
CA ALA A 124 2.37 -6.37 -1.83
C ALA A 124 1.26 -5.30 -1.75
N SER A 125 1.17 -4.44 -2.77
CA SER A 125 0.10 -3.43 -2.88
C SER A 125 -1.28 -4.08 -2.93
N ASP A 126 -1.49 -5.13 -3.75
CA ASP A 126 -2.77 -5.84 -3.84
C ASP A 126 -3.18 -6.47 -2.50
N ASN A 127 -2.20 -7.02 -1.75
CA ASN A 127 -2.43 -7.58 -0.42
C ASN A 127 -2.83 -6.50 0.58
N ILE A 128 -2.16 -5.34 0.56
CA ILE A 128 -2.51 -4.19 1.42
C ILE A 128 -3.91 -3.70 1.09
N GLU A 129 -4.23 -3.48 -0.18
CA GLU A 129 -5.58 -3.06 -0.61
C GLU A 129 -6.66 -4.05 -0.15
N THR A 130 -6.40 -5.35 -0.31
CA THR A 130 -7.30 -6.40 0.17
C THR A 130 -7.46 -6.33 1.69
N TYR A 131 -6.37 -6.18 2.43
CA TYR A 131 -6.38 -6.05 3.87
C TYR A 131 -7.20 -4.84 4.31
N LEU A 132 -6.98 -3.67 3.71
CA LEU A 132 -7.74 -2.46 3.98
C LEU A 132 -9.23 -2.68 3.69
N SER A 133 -9.59 -3.26 2.54
CA SER A 133 -10.98 -3.59 2.18
C SER A 133 -11.67 -4.52 3.18
N GLU A 134 -10.94 -5.50 3.72
CA GLU A 134 -11.50 -6.51 4.64
C GLU A 134 -11.55 -6.05 6.10
N ASN A 135 -10.64 -5.16 6.52
CA ASN A 135 -10.42 -4.82 7.93
C ASN A 135 -10.69 -3.36 8.26
N CYS A 136 -10.59 -2.45 7.30
CA CYS A 136 -10.90 -1.04 7.48
C CYS A 136 -12.33 -0.77 7.02
N GLU A 137 -13.15 -0.17 7.88
CA GLU A 137 -14.53 0.17 7.53
C GLU A 137 -14.56 1.13 6.32
N ALA A 138 -15.48 0.89 5.39
CA ALA A 138 -15.72 1.72 4.20
C ALA A 138 -16.51 3.00 4.51
#